data_AF-A0A9E2X356-F1
#
_entry.id   AF-A0A9E2X356-F1
#
_cell.length_a   1.000
_cell.length_b   1.000
_cell.length_c   1.000
_cell.angle_alpha   90.00
_cell.angle_beta   90.00
_cell.angle_gamma   90.00
#
_symmetry.space_group_name_H-M   'P 1'
#
loop_
_entity.id
_entity.type
_entity.pdbx_description
1 polymer ?
#
loop_
_entity_poly.entity_id
_entity_poly.type
_entity_poly.pdbx_seq_one_letter_code
_entity_poly.pdbx_strand_id
1 'polypeptide(L)'
;EYLADLGIPAAAVGHDSARIGDGADMMARGRITHANGLAQALGCRPGMACREAAVRLQRSRSGNREPPTEREGSFLLLADPPAVWALDSASLVSIEHLGAIVVTGSHGGLLGDRPDTALKCDALAALFNDAGIGVDEAGVSRLPALDRRGIAAGAVAAASARIGDARSTFEEGVLSRINARAAALGIAPGMTARDFVAIARRAAAEWGKLA
;
A
#
# COMPACT_ATOMS: atom_id res chain seq x y z
N GLU A 1 -4.47 -19.07 -7.36
CA GLU A 1 -3.69 -20.19 -7.95
C GLU A 1 -2.33 -20.42 -7.29
N TYR A 2 -1.39 -19.46 -7.23
CA TYR A 2 -0.06 -19.68 -6.60
C TYR A 2 -0.07 -20.41 -5.23
N LEU A 3 -0.88 -19.97 -4.28
CA LEU A 3 -0.99 -20.65 -2.96
C LEU A 3 -1.55 -22.08 -3.08
N ALA A 4 -2.42 -22.34 -4.06
CA ALA A 4 -2.93 -23.69 -4.31
C ALA A 4 -1.82 -24.62 -4.82
N ASP A 5 -0.90 -24.13 -5.65
CA ASP A 5 0.26 -24.89 -6.13
C ASP A 5 1.21 -25.29 -4.98
N LEU A 6 1.23 -24.49 -3.90
CA LEU A 6 1.93 -24.81 -2.66
C LEU A 6 1.12 -25.71 -1.71
N GLY A 7 -0.10 -26.09 -2.08
CA GLY A 7 -0.99 -26.90 -1.24
C GLY A 7 -1.66 -26.12 -0.11
N ILE A 8 -1.70 -24.78 -0.19
CA ILE A 8 -2.23 -23.90 0.84
C ILE A 8 -3.66 -23.47 0.46
N PRO A 9 -4.69 -23.84 1.24
CA PRO A 9 -6.02 -23.28 1.05
C PRO A 9 -6.03 -21.80 1.48
N ALA A 10 -6.52 -20.93 0.60
CA ALA A 10 -6.53 -19.49 0.82
C ALA A 10 -7.84 -18.85 0.33
N ALA A 11 -8.26 -17.81 1.04
CA ALA A 11 -9.38 -16.96 0.67
C ALA A 11 -9.00 -15.49 0.86
N ALA A 12 -9.52 -14.62 0.01
CA ALA A 12 -9.33 -13.18 0.06
C ALA A 12 -10.61 -12.49 0.51
N VAL A 13 -10.45 -11.48 1.37
CA VAL A 13 -11.54 -10.60 1.83
C VAL A 13 -11.63 -9.38 0.91
N GLY A 14 -12.85 -8.97 0.58
CA GLY A 14 -13.09 -7.79 -0.25
C GLY A 14 -12.72 -6.49 0.47
N HIS A 15 -11.99 -5.62 -0.21
CA HIS A 15 -11.58 -4.30 0.31
C HIS A 15 -12.79 -3.40 0.64
N ASP A 16 -13.94 -3.64 0.00
CA ASP A 16 -15.22 -2.96 0.22
C ASP A 16 -15.99 -3.46 1.46
N SER A 17 -15.51 -4.52 2.10
CA SER A 17 -16.16 -5.16 3.25
C SER A 17 -15.39 -5.06 4.57
N ALA A 18 -14.07 -4.83 4.50
CA ALA A 18 -13.21 -4.68 5.66
C ALA A 18 -12.01 -3.77 5.36
N ARG A 19 -11.50 -3.12 6.42
CA ARG A 19 -10.35 -2.22 6.33
C ARG A 19 -9.07 -3.01 6.09
N ILE A 20 -8.30 -2.60 5.09
CA ILE A 20 -7.00 -3.20 4.80
C ILE A 20 -6.03 -3.00 5.97
N GLY A 21 -5.30 -4.04 6.34
CA GLY A 21 -4.36 -4.01 7.47
C GLY A 21 -5.00 -4.11 8.86
N ASP A 22 -6.33 -4.22 8.98
CA ASP A 22 -7.05 -4.42 10.24
C ASP A 22 -7.65 -5.83 10.32
N GLY A 23 -6.92 -6.76 10.95
CA GLY A 23 -7.37 -8.13 11.12
C GLY A 23 -8.61 -8.28 12.00
N ALA A 24 -8.85 -7.37 12.95
CA ALA A 24 -10.01 -7.42 13.83
C ALA A 24 -11.28 -7.00 13.07
N ASP A 25 -11.22 -5.91 12.29
CA ASP A 25 -12.28 -5.46 11.40
C ASP A 25 -12.59 -6.52 10.33
N MET A 26 -11.54 -7.14 9.78
CA MET A 26 -11.64 -8.25 8.83
C MET A 26 -12.46 -9.42 9.42
N MET A 27 -12.18 -9.84 10.66
CA MET A 27 -12.92 -10.91 11.33
C MET A 27 -14.36 -10.51 11.70
N ALA A 28 -14.57 -9.24 12.08
CA ALA A 28 -15.87 -8.73 12.49
C ALA A 28 -16.87 -8.67 11.32
N ARG A 29 -16.48 -8.07 10.19
CA ARG A 29 -17.40 -7.76 9.08
C ARG A 29 -16.93 -8.16 7.69
N GLY A 30 -15.68 -8.56 7.53
CA GLY A 30 -15.11 -8.90 6.23
C GLY A 30 -15.88 -10.02 5.52
N ARG A 31 -15.98 -9.91 4.20
CA ARG A 31 -16.61 -10.90 3.32
C ARG A 31 -15.62 -11.44 2.32
N ILE A 32 -15.64 -12.76 2.13
CA ILE A 32 -14.82 -13.42 1.12
C ILE A 32 -15.29 -12.99 -0.27
N THR A 33 -14.38 -12.56 -1.12
CA THR A 33 -14.65 -12.28 -2.54
C THR A 33 -14.02 -13.32 -3.45
N HIS A 34 -12.96 -13.98 -2.99
CA HIS A 34 -12.28 -15.04 -3.73
C HIS A 34 -11.79 -16.15 -2.80
N ALA A 35 -11.83 -17.39 -3.27
CA ALA A 35 -11.24 -18.55 -2.57
C ALA A 35 -10.64 -19.48 -3.61
N ASN A 36 -9.43 -19.99 -3.37
CA ASN A 36 -8.81 -20.96 -4.28
C ASN A 36 -9.50 -22.34 -4.18
N GLY A 37 -9.21 -23.25 -5.12
CA GLY A 37 -9.85 -24.56 -5.19
C GLY A 37 -9.76 -25.37 -3.88
N LEU A 38 -8.61 -25.32 -3.20
CA LEU A 38 -8.40 -25.99 -1.91
C LEU A 38 -9.28 -25.41 -0.79
N ALA A 39 -9.36 -24.08 -0.69
CA ALA A 39 -10.26 -23.42 0.25
C ALA A 39 -11.73 -23.72 -0.08
N GLN A 40 -12.08 -23.83 -1.36
CA GLN A 40 -13.40 -24.25 -1.80
C GLN A 40 -13.70 -25.70 -1.42
N ALA A 41 -12.73 -26.62 -1.47
CA ALA A 41 -12.91 -27.99 -0.98
C ALA A 41 -13.20 -28.04 0.54
N LEU A 42 -12.67 -27.08 1.31
CA LEU A 42 -12.99 -26.88 2.73
C LEU A 42 -14.31 -26.13 2.96
N GLY A 43 -15.01 -25.77 1.88
CA GLY A 43 -16.30 -25.09 1.91
C GLY A 43 -16.24 -23.57 1.85
N CYS A 44 -15.07 -22.92 1.76
CA CYS A 44 -15.03 -21.45 1.62
C CYS A 44 -15.67 -21.02 0.29
N ARG A 45 -16.49 -19.96 0.30
CA ARG A 45 -17.17 -19.44 -0.90
C ARG A 45 -17.22 -17.91 -0.86
N PRO A 46 -17.24 -17.21 -2.01
CA PRO A 46 -17.55 -15.79 -2.05
C PRO A 46 -18.88 -15.45 -1.35
N GLY A 47 -18.96 -14.28 -0.72
CA GLY A 47 -20.08 -13.80 0.09
C GLY A 47 -20.04 -14.23 1.58
N MET A 48 -19.29 -15.27 1.90
CA MET A 48 -19.12 -15.79 3.26
C MET A 48 -18.45 -14.79 4.20
N ALA A 49 -18.81 -14.80 5.48
CA ALA A 49 -18.12 -14.01 6.49
C ALA A 49 -16.68 -14.53 6.69
N CYS A 50 -15.71 -13.61 6.83
CA CYS A 50 -14.29 -13.94 7.02
C CYS A 50 -14.08 -14.88 8.23
N ARG A 51 -14.75 -14.60 9.36
CA ARG A 51 -14.69 -15.46 10.55
C ARG A 51 -15.09 -16.92 10.28
N GLU A 52 -16.07 -17.13 9.42
CA GLU A 52 -16.56 -18.47 9.10
C GLU A 52 -15.58 -19.18 8.15
N ALA A 53 -15.05 -18.45 7.16
CA ALA A 53 -14.00 -18.95 6.28
C ALA A 53 -12.74 -19.32 7.09
N ALA A 54 -12.34 -18.51 8.07
CA ALA A 54 -11.21 -18.81 8.95
C ALA A 54 -11.39 -20.14 9.70
N VAL A 55 -12.57 -20.39 10.28
CA VAL A 55 -12.89 -21.68 10.93
C VAL A 55 -12.82 -22.85 9.94
N ARG A 56 -13.26 -22.66 8.70
CA ARG A 56 -13.17 -23.70 7.65
C ARG A 56 -11.72 -23.97 7.24
N LEU A 57 -10.91 -22.92 7.07
CA LEU A 57 -9.49 -23.02 6.72
C LEU A 57 -8.67 -23.72 7.82
N GLN A 58 -9.02 -23.56 9.09
CA GLN A 58 -8.39 -24.27 10.22
C GLN A 58 -8.53 -25.80 10.15
N ARG A 59 -9.45 -26.33 9.33
CA ARG A 59 -9.58 -27.78 9.11
C ARG A 59 -8.50 -28.34 8.18
N SER A 60 -7.75 -27.47 7.51
CA SER A 60 -6.61 -27.88 6.71
C SER A 60 -5.49 -28.41 7.60
N ARG A 61 -4.78 -29.43 7.11
CA ARG A 61 -3.46 -29.75 7.64
C ARG A 61 -2.46 -28.73 7.11
N SER A 62 -1.42 -28.43 7.89
CA SER A 62 -0.29 -27.63 7.40
C SER A 62 0.36 -28.33 6.21
N GLY A 63 0.63 -27.57 5.15
CA GLY A 63 1.44 -28.07 4.04
C GLY A 63 2.90 -28.21 4.44
N ASN A 64 3.62 -29.16 3.82
CA ASN A 64 5.07 -29.34 4.03
C ASN A 64 5.92 -28.64 2.95
N ARG A 65 5.31 -27.88 2.04
CA ARG A 65 6.03 -27.12 1.02
C ARG A 65 6.36 -25.74 1.56
N GLU A 66 7.63 -25.42 1.63
CA GLU A 66 8.06 -24.07 1.98
C GLU A 66 7.78 -23.12 0.81
N PRO A 67 7.19 -21.94 1.07
CA PRO A 67 7.18 -20.88 0.08
C PRO A 67 8.63 -20.41 -0.17
N PRO A 68 8.95 -19.93 -1.39
CA PRO A 68 10.23 -19.30 -1.66
C PRO A 68 10.47 -18.11 -0.72
N THR A 69 11.74 -17.82 -0.44
CA THR A 69 12.13 -16.69 0.39
C THR A 69 11.58 -15.38 -0.17
N GLU A 70 10.79 -14.69 0.65
CA GLU A 70 10.30 -13.35 0.35
C GLU A 70 11.49 -12.38 0.24
N ARG A 71 11.47 -11.52 -0.77
CA ARG A 71 12.41 -10.41 -0.90
C ARG A 71 11.61 -9.15 -1.15
N GLU A 72 11.48 -8.30 -0.14
CA GLU A 72 11.05 -6.92 -0.33
C GLU A 72 12.26 -6.13 -0.88
N GLY A 73 12.09 -5.45 -2.01
CA GLY A 73 13.15 -4.68 -2.66
C GLY A 73 13.21 -3.23 -2.19
N SER A 74 14.43 -2.70 -2.14
CA SER A 74 14.71 -1.26 -2.05
C SER A 74 15.56 -0.86 -3.25
N PHE A 75 15.10 0.14 -3.99
CA PHE A 75 15.70 0.57 -5.24
C PHE A 75 15.87 2.09 -5.26
N LEU A 76 17.11 2.56 -5.43
CA LEU A 76 17.38 3.96 -5.71
C LEU A 76 17.04 4.24 -7.17
N LEU A 77 16.01 5.06 -7.41
CA LEU A 77 15.57 5.44 -8.74
C LEU A 77 16.33 6.66 -9.27
N LEU A 78 16.55 7.65 -8.40
CA LEU A 78 17.25 8.89 -8.71
C LEU A 78 18.17 9.27 -7.55
N ALA A 79 19.47 9.40 -7.82
CA ALA A 79 20.47 9.68 -6.80
C ALA A 79 20.55 11.18 -6.43
N ASP A 80 20.25 12.08 -7.37
CA ASP A 80 20.38 13.52 -7.14
C ASP A 80 19.34 14.03 -6.13
N PRO A 81 19.73 14.89 -5.17
CA PRO A 81 18.84 15.38 -4.13
C PRO A 81 17.69 16.26 -4.69
N PRO A 82 16.46 16.14 -4.14
CA PRO A 82 16.06 15.08 -3.23
C PRO A 82 16.01 13.74 -3.98
N ALA A 83 16.67 12.74 -3.40
CA ALA A 83 16.76 11.40 -3.96
C ALA A 83 15.38 10.74 -4.02
N VAL A 84 15.20 9.80 -4.93
CA VAL A 84 13.93 9.07 -5.11
C VAL A 84 14.17 7.58 -4.91
N TRP A 85 13.44 7.01 -3.96
CA TRP A 85 13.52 5.59 -3.61
C TRP A 85 12.21 4.88 -3.94
N ALA A 86 12.30 3.70 -4.54
CA ALA A 86 11.20 2.74 -4.65
C ALA A 86 11.38 1.64 -3.61
N LEU A 87 10.43 1.52 -2.67
CA LEU A 87 10.44 0.56 -1.58
C LEU A 87 9.20 -0.33 -1.65
N ASP A 88 9.35 -1.63 -1.88
CA ASP A 88 8.20 -2.52 -2.08
C ASP A 88 7.25 -2.53 -0.87
N SER A 89 7.76 -2.21 0.31
CA SER A 89 6.98 -2.05 1.54
C SER A 89 7.31 -0.76 2.28
N ALA A 90 6.30 -0.16 2.91
CA ALA A 90 6.48 0.99 3.79
C ALA A 90 7.24 0.61 5.08
N SER A 91 7.37 -0.70 5.38
CA SER A 91 8.20 -1.22 6.47
C SER A 91 9.70 -0.93 6.24
N LEU A 92 10.14 -0.84 4.98
CA LEU A 92 11.53 -0.61 4.60
C LEU A 92 11.97 0.85 4.78
N VAL A 93 11.03 1.75 5.01
CA VAL A 93 11.35 3.16 5.28
C VAL A 93 12.18 3.25 6.56
N SER A 94 13.41 3.71 6.41
CA SER A 94 14.36 3.99 7.48
C SER A 94 14.79 5.46 7.48
N ILE A 95 15.63 5.84 8.45
CA ILE A 95 16.23 7.17 8.52
C ILE A 95 17.06 7.56 7.29
N GLU A 96 17.50 6.59 6.48
CA GLU A 96 18.22 6.82 5.22
C GLU A 96 17.38 7.56 4.17
N HIS A 97 16.04 7.55 4.33
CA HIS A 97 15.10 8.21 3.43
C HIS A 97 14.65 9.58 3.94
N LEU A 98 15.28 10.11 5.01
CA LEU A 98 14.98 11.44 5.53
C LEU A 98 15.16 12.49 4.42
N GLY A 99 14.13 13.32 4.19
CA GLY A 99 14.15 14.33 3.13
C GLY A 99 14.14 13.79 1.68
N ALA A 100 14.10 12.48 1.48
CA ALA A 100 13.96 11.87 0.16
C ALA A 100 12.48 11.81 -0.28
N ILE A 101 12.23 11.49 -1.54
CA ILE A 101 10.90 11.09 -2.00
C ILE A 101 10.83 9.58 -1.99
N VAL A 102 9.80 9.03 -1.34
CA VAL A 102 9.60 7.59 -1.21
C VAL A 102 8.38 7.17 -2.03
N VAL A 103 8.58 6.29 -3.00
CA VAL A 103 7.51 5.60 -3.72
C VAL A 103 7.39 4.20 -3.14
N THR A 104 6.21 3.81 -2.68
CA THR A 104 6.02 2.49 -2.08
C THR A 104 5.15 1.56 -2.92
N GLY A 105 5.39 0.26 -2.80
CA GLY A 105 4.45 -0.78 -3.23
C GLY A 105 3.33 -1.01 -2.20
N SER A 106 3.39 -0.36 -1.05
CA SER A 106 2.48 -0.60 0.07
C SER A 106 1.13 0.10 -0.11
N HIS A 107 0.09 -0.40 0.56
CA HIS A 107 -1.18 0.31 0.62
C HIS A 107 -1.09 1.60 1.46
N GLY A 108 -1.95 2.56 1.17
CA GLY A 108 -2.04 3.84 1.88
C GLY A 108 -2.76 3.76 3.24
N GLY A 109 -3.10 2.56 3.73
CA GLY A 109 -3.76 2.36 5.02
C GLY A 109 -2.84 2.50 6.25
N LEU A 110 -3.35 3.12 7.31
CA LEU A 110 -2.73 3.19 8.64
C LEU A 110 -2.76 1.83 9.35
N LEU A 111 -1.79 1.58 10.22
CA LEU A 111 -1.72 0.35 11.00
C LEU A 111 -2.43 0.54 12.35
N GLY A 112 -3.66 0.02 12.45
CA GLY A 112 -4.49 0.12 13.64
C GLY A 112 -4.92 1.56 13.97
N ASP A 113 -5.21 2.36 12.94
CA ASP A 113 -5.62 3.77 13.05
C ASP A 113 -4.63 4.69 13.79
N ARG A 114 -3.37 4.26 13.93
CA ARG A 114 -2.31 4.99 14.65
C ARG A 114 -1.54 5.95 13.73
N PRO A 115 -1.69 7.29 13.87
CA PRO A 115 -1.08 8.25 12.93
C PRO A 115 0.45 8.25 12.92
N ASP A 116 1.09 7.88 14.03
CA ASP A 116 2.55 7.72 14.15
C ASP A 116 3.11 6.63 13.22
N THR A 117 2.27 5.68 12.82
CA THR A 117 2.65 4.60 11.89
C THR A 117 2.62 5.01 10.42
N ALA A 118 2.21 6.25 10.11
CA ALA A 118 2.02 6.70 8.73
C ALA A 118 3.30 6.62 7.88
N LEU A 119 4.46 6.91 8.48
CA LEU A 119 5.78 6.77 7.87
C LEU A 119 6.87 6.84 8.94
N LYS A 120 7.88 5.97 8.86
CA LYS A 120 8.93 5.85 9.90
C LYS A 120 9.92 7.03 9.96
N CYS A 121 10.00 7.85 8.90
CA CYS A 121 10.82 9.06 8.86
C CYS A 121 10.07 10.18 8.16
N ASP A 122 10.54 11.43 8.32
CA ASP A 122 10.03 12.59 7.60
C ASP A 122 10.67 12.68 6.20
N ALA A 123 10.18 11.84 5.29
CA ALA A 123 10.43 11.98 3.87
C ALA A 123 9.88 13.32 3.36
N LEU A 124 10.44 13.85 2.27
CA LEU A 124 9.90 15.04 1.59
C LEU A 124 8.49 14.78 1.05
N ALA A 125 8.31 13.62 0.41
CA ALA A 125 7.04 13.20 -0.15
C ALA A 125 6.92 11.67 -0.20
N ALA A 126 5.69 11.15 -0.20
CA ALA A 126 5.43 9.71 -0.20
C ALA A 126 4.27 9.29 -1.14
N LEU A 127 4.46 8.19 -1.86
CA LEU A 127 3.42 7.53 -2.65
C LEU A 127 3.09 6.13 -2.14
N PHE A 128 1.81 5.79 -2.19
CA PHE A 128 1.26 4.48 -1.82
C PHE A 128 0.32 3.96 -2.93
N ASN A 129 -0.18 2.74 -2.77
CA ASN A 129 -1.30 2.21 -3.53
C ASN A 129 -2.61 2.38 -2.75
N ASP A 130 -3.70 2.75 -3.40
CA ASP A 130 -4.98 2.96 -2.70
C ASP A 130 -5.70 1.66 -2.31
N ALA A 131 -5.23 0.50 -2.78
CA ALA A 131 -5.83 -0.81 -2.55
C ALA A 131 -7.35 -0.86 -2.85
N GLY A 132 -7.79 -0.13 -3.88
CA GLY A 132 -9.20 0.00 -4.25
C GLY A 132 -9.97 0.97 -3.36
N ILE A 133 -9.28 1.90 -2.70
CA ILE A 133 -9.74 2.85 -1.66
C ILE A 133 -10.17 2.16 -0.37
N GLY A 134 -10.91 1.05 -0.49
CA GLY A 134 -11.43 0.27 0.62
C GLY A 134 -12.62 0.93 1.30
N VAL A 135 -13.32 0.15 2.11
CA VAL A 135 -14.38 0.65 2.99
C VAL A 135 -13.82 1.70 3.95
N ASP A 136 -14.61 2.73 4.23
CA ASP A 136 -14.23 3.85 5.12
C ASP A 136 -12.98 4.63 4.65
N GLU A 137 -12.66 4.59 3.35
CA GLU A 137 -11.42 5.14 2.77
C GLU A 137 -10.13 4.57 3.42
N ALA A 138 -10.21 3.35 3.97
CA ALA A 138 -9.12 2.77 4.75
C ALA A 138 -7.80 2.65 3.98
N GLY A 139 -7.85 2.40 2.67
CA GLY A 139 -6.69 2.27 1.80
C GLY A 139 -5.92 3.58 1.55
N VAL A 140 -6.43 4.73 2.00
CA VAL A 140 -5.76 6.04 1.89
C VAL A 140 -5.65 6.79 3.22
N SER A 141 -5.94 6.12 4.34
CA SER A 141 -5.97 6.72 5.68
C SER A 141 -4.63 7.31 6.17
N ARG A 142 -3.49 7.00 5.53
CA ARG A 142 -2.20 7.66 5.79
C ARG A 142 -2.17 9.12 5.34
N LEU A 143 -2.92 9.49 4.30
CA LEU A 143 -2.79 10.81 3.66
C LEU A 143 -3.03 11.98 4.63
N PRO A 144 -4.09 12.00 5.46
CA PRO A 144 -4.28 13.07 6.45
C PRO A 144 -3.22 13.07 7.57
N ALA A 145 -2.67 11.91 7.93
CA ALA A 145 -1.62 11.81 8.95
C ALA A 145 -0.28 12.38 8.44
N LEU A 146 0.05 12.14 7.17
CA LEU A 146 1.23 12.71 6.52
C LEU A 146 1.09 14.21 6.27
N ASP A 147 -0.13 14.67 5.96
CA ASP A 147 -0.43 16.09 5.80
C ASP A 147 -0.11 16.90 7.06
N ARG A 148 -0.53 16.39 8.24
CA ARG A 148 -0.20 17.00 9.55
C ARG A 148 1.29 17.04 9.86
N ARG A 149 2.09 16.18 9.21
CA ARG A 149 3.56 16.17 9.32
C ARG A 149 4.24 17.05 8.28
N GLY A 150 3.48 17.73 7.42
CA GLY A 150 4.02 18.57 6.35
C GLY A 150 4.55 17.78 5.15
N ILE A 151 4.26 16.48 5.07
CA ILE A 151 4.75 15.58 4.01
C ILE A 151 3.73 15.58 2.87
N ALA A 152 4.16 15.91 1.64
CA ALA A 152 3.32 15.77 0.46
C ALA A 152 3.08 14.28 0.18
N ALA A 153 1.82 13.87 0.04
CA ALA A 153 1.52 12.45 -0.13
C ALA A 153 0.39 12.19 -1.13
N GLY A 154 0.46 11.03 -1.77
CA GLY A 154 -0.57 10.53 -2.67
C GLY A 154 -0.70 9.01 -2.67
N ALA A 155 -1.78 8.54 -3.25
CA ALA A 155 -2.00 7.13 -3.54
C ALA A 155 -2.31 6.97 -5.03
N VAL A 156 -1.71 5.96 -5.66
CA VAL A 156 -2.04 5.53 -7.02
C VAL A 156 -3.23 4.58 -6.99
N ALA A 157 -4.03 4.57 -8.06
CA ALA A 157 -5.13 3.64 -8.21
C ALA A 157 -4.60 2.19 -8.25
N ALA A 158 -5.21 1.28 -7.49
CA ALA A 158 -4.87 -0.15 -7.53
C ALA A 158 -5.01 -0.77 -8.92
N ALA A 159 -5.84 -0.18 -9.79
CA ALA A 159 -5.98 -0.59 -11.19
C ALA A 159 -4.85 -0.10 -12.12
N SER A 160 -4.00 0.82 -11.66
CA SER A 160 -2.92 1.42 -12.46
C SER A 160 -1.53 0.87 -12.16
N ALA A 161 -1.31 0.33 -10.97
CA ALA A 161 -0.02 -0.20 -10.54
C ALA A 161 -0.19 -1.38 -9.58
N ARG A 162 0.79 -2.28 -9.60
CA ARG A 162 0.80 -3.51 -8.81
C ARG A 162 1.15 -3.21 -7.36
N ILE A 163 0.23 -3.51 -6.44
CA ILE A 163 0.52 -3.51 -5.00
C ILE A 163 1.63 -4.53 -4.70
N GLY A 164 2.58 -4.15 -3.86
CA GLY A 164 3.79 -4.90 -3.55
C GLY A 164 4.96 -4.67 -4.53
N ASP A 165 4.80 -3.86 -5.58
CA ASP A 165 5.89 -3.49 -6.51
C ASP A 165 6.01 -1.97 -6.61
N ALA A 166 7.02 -1.41 -5.93
CA ALA A 166 7.21 0.03 -5.89
C ALA A 166 7.68 0.64 -7.22
N ARG A 167 8.33 -0.15 -8.08
CA ARG A 167 8.71 0.31 -9.42
C ARG A 167 7.49 0.39 -10.32
N SER A 168 6.56 -0.56 -10.23
CA SER A 168 5.24 -0.43 -10.88
C SER A 168 4.50 0.82 -10.41
N THR A 169 4.47 1.09 -9.10
CA THR A 169 3.91 2.36 -8.57
C THR A 169 4.55 3.58 -9.24
N PHE A 170 5.87 3.61 -9.38
CA PHE A 170 6.57 4.74 -9.99
C PHE A 170 6.37 4.85 -11.50
N GLU A 171 6.45 3.72 -12.22
CA GLU A 171 6.50 3.68 -13.68
C GLU A 171 5.13 3.81 -14.32
N GLU A 172 4.11 3.21 -13.70
CA GLU A 172 2.77 3.00 -14.30
C GLU A 172 1.65 3.71 -13.51
N GLY A 173 1.92 4.05 -12.23
CA GLY A 173 0.91 4.53 -11.32
C GLY A 173 0.25 5.85 -11.73
N VAL A 174 -1.08 5.90 -11.56
CA VAL A 174 -1.91 7.10 -11.75
C VAL A 174 -2.56 7.46 -10.42
N LEU A 175 -2.40 8.72 -9.98
CA LEU A 175 -2.90 9.18 -8.68
C LEU A 175 -4.43 9.09 -8.60
N SER A 176 -4.96 8.42 -7.58
CA SER A 176 -6.40 8.40 -7.27
C SER A 176 -6.76 9.34 -6.11
N ARG A 177 -5.82 9.57 -5.19
CA ARG A 177 -5.97 10.47 -4.04
C ARG A 177 -4.66 11.17 -3.73
N ILE A 178 -4.77 12.36 -3.16
CA ILE A 178 -3.66 13.17 -2.67
C ILE A 178 -4.06 13.87 -1.37
N ASN A 179 -3.08 14.27 -0.57
CA ASN A 179 -3.33 15.16 0.57
C ASN A 179 -3.29 16.65 0.18
N ALA A 180 -3.66 17.52 1.12
CA ALA A 180 -3.72 18.96 0.89
C ALA A 180 -2.33 19.55 0.60
N ARG A 181 -1.28 19.04 1.26
CA ARG A 181 0.10 19.44 1.02
C ARG A 181 0.54 19.17 -0.42
N ALA A 182 0.25 17.99 -0.97
CA ALA A 182 0.52 17.70 -2.36
C ALA A 182 -0.32 18.59 -3.30
N ALA A 183 -1.60 18.80 -3.00
CA ALA A 183 -2.46 19.69 -3.78
C ALA A 183 -1.92 21.13 -3.85
N ALA A 184 -1.36 21.64 -2.76
CA ALA A 184 -0.74 22.97 -2.71
C ALA A 184 0.51 23.11 -3.61
N LEU A 185 1.12 21.99 -4.04
CA LEU A 185 2.22 21.98 -5.02
C LEU A 185 1.71 21.94 -6.47
N GLY A 186 0.40 21.94 -6.69
CA GLY A 186 -0.22 21.79 -8.01
C GLY A 186 -0.38 20.35 -8.47
N ILE A 187 -0.20 19.37 -7.57
CA ILE A 187 -0.45 17.95 -7.86
C ILE A 187 -1.96 17.70 -7.80
N ALA A 188 -2.49 16.86 -8.69
CA ALA A 188 -3.91 16.49 -8.72
C ALA A 188 -4.11 14.98 -9.00
N PRO A 189 -5.23 14.39 -8.55
CA PRO A 189 -5.65 13.07 -9.04
C PRO A 189 -5.72 13.02 -10.57
N GLY A 190 -5.39 11.88 -11.15
CA GLY A 190 -5.25 11.69 -12.60
C GLY A 190 -3.85 11.95 -13.15
N MET A 191 -2.98 12.64 -12.41
CA MET A 191 -1.55 12.76 -12.77
C MET A 191 -0.81 11.44 -12.56
N THR A 192 0.32 11.26 -13.26
CA THR A 192 1.16 10.07 -13.07
C THR A 192 1.98 10.17 -11.78
N ALA A 193 2.43 9.03 -11.25
CA ALA A 193 3.40 8.98 -10.16
C ALA A 193 4.72 9.70 -10.53
N ARG A 194 5.11 9.68 -11.81
CA ARG A 194 6.28 10.43 -12.29
C ARG A 194 6.06 11.94 -12.21
N ASP A 195 4.88 12.43 -12.57
CA ASP A 195 4.52 13.85 -12.44
C ASP A 195 4.55 14.30 -10.98
N PHE A 196 3.98 13.48 -10.08
CA PHE A 196 4.06 13.71 -8.63
C PHE A 196 5.51 13.91 -8.18
N VAL A 197 6.40 12.97 -8.54
CA VAL A 197 7.81 13.02 -8.18
C VAL A 197 8.47 14.26 -8.77
N ALA A 198 8.27 14.53 -10.07
CA ALA A 198 8.86 15.68 -10.73
C ALA A 198 8.46 17.02 -10.09
N ILE A 199 7.17 17.20 -9.79
CA ILE A 199 6.65 18.40 -9.14
C ILE A 199 7.21 18.54 -7.71
N ALA A 200 7.22 17.47 -6.92
CA ALA A 200 7.76 17.48 -5.57
C ALA A 200 9.27 17.81 -5.55
N ARG A 201 10.06 17.25 -6.48
CA ARG A 201 11.49 17.57 -6.62
C ARG A 201 11.71 19.03 -6.99
N ARG A 202 10.93 19.55 -7.94
CA ARG A 202 11.02 20.96 -8.36
C ARG A 202 10.72 21.90 -7.20
N ALA A 203 9.65 21.64 -6.45
CA ALA A 203 9.27 22.46 -5.30
C ALA A 203 10.38 22.51 -4.23
N ALA A 204 11.02 21.37 -3.94
CA ALA A 204 12.14 21.33 -2.99
C ALA A 204 13.37 22.12 -3.48
N ALA A 205 13.68 22.06 -4.77
CA ALA A 205 14.77 22.83 -5.36
C ALA A 205 14.51 24.36 -5.32
N GLU A 206 13.25 24.78 -5.40
CA GLU A 206 12.87 26.20 -5.26
C GLU A 206 12.97 26.67 -3.81
N TRP A 207 12.58 25.84 -2.82
CA TRP A 207 12.74 26.17 -1.40
C TRP A 207 14.21 26.29 -0.99
N GLY A 208 15.08 25.40 -1.49
CA GLY A 208 16.52 25.45 -1.22
C GLY A 208 17.22 26.69 -1.77
N LYS A 209 16.62 27.42 -2.72
CA LYS A 209 17.15 28.71 -3.22
C LYS A 209 16.70 29.91 -2.39
N LEU A 210 15.64 29.75 -1.60
CA LEU A 210 15.02 30.81 -0.79
C LEU A 210 15.47 30.77 0.67
N ALA A 211 16.15 29.71 1.10
CA ALA A 211 16.76 29.54 2.42
C ALA A 211 18.24 29.92 2.40
#